data_AF-A0A9P9ANL4-F1
#
_entry.id   AF-A0A9P9ANL4-F1
#
_cell.length_a   1.000
_cell.length_b   1.000
_cell.length_c   1.000
_cell.angle_alpha   90.00
_cell.angle_beta   90.00
_cell.angle_gamma   90.00
#
_symmetry.space_group_name_H-M   'P 1'
#
loop_
_entity.id
_entity.type
_entity.pdbx_description
1 polymer ?
#
loop_
_entity_poly.entity_id
_entity_poly.type
_entity_poly.pdbx_seq_one_letter_code
_entity_poly.pdbx_strand_id
1 'polypeptide(L)'
;MAVETAISYQLPFDQPSPYERNVSSCSYLEMLPDELLLKILVYVMTEQSPFSLENCIDCARTGQLFRSAVYSRLWHKTHLTDWILINTTCRRIRHIGWEAFFTSKTVFTSQSLGTKLIVSEDEPGWSPASRPLFHASLLDYVRDLVIAPVNVQSASDFAKMPQFLQSFSNLRTCTLQISYRQGDSIDYVKDRRLLGKNTSARRFSGMGMNTTQELKRRLVALGVSKKLDLKLAVCPHLDMTTSWYENILERNIFPMLDLRIELASM
;
A
#
# COMPACT_ATOMS: atom_id res chain seq x y z
N MET A 1 -27.30 42.18 52.14
CA MET A 1 -28.02 42.94 51.10
C MET A 1 -27.01 43.82 50.38
N ALA A 2 -26.55 43.37 49.22
CA ALA A 2 -25.71 44.12 48.31
C ALA A 2 -26.33 43.97 46.91
N VAL A 3 -26.48 45.09 46.23
CA VAL A 3 -27.08 45.24 44.91
C VAL A 3 -25.95 45.05 43.89
N GLU A 4 -26.09 44.09 42.97
CA GLU A 4 -25.26 44.03 41.76
C GLU A 4 -26.14 44.25 40.53
N THR A 5 -25.84 45.34 39.84
CA THR A 5 -26.48 45.84 38.63
C THR A 5 -25.82 45.18 37.42
N ALA A 6 -26.53 44.33 36.69
CA ALA A 6 -26.07 43.79 35.42
C ALA A 6 -26.55 44.67 34.25
N ILE A 7 -25.61 45.33 33.57
CA ILE A 7 -25.84 46.06 32.31
C ILE A 7 -25.77 45.04 31.18
N SER A 8 -26.91 44.76 30.55
CA SER A 8 -27.03 43.93 29.34
C SER A 8 -26.77 44.79 28.11
N TYR A 9 -25.62 44.62 27.46
CA TYR A 9 -25.40 45.12 26.11
C TYR A 9 -26.09 44.21 25.10
N GLN A 10 -27.22 44.65 24.55
CA GLN A 10 -27.78 44.07 23.33
C GLN A 10 -27.02 44.62 22.12
N LEU A 11 -26.20 43.79 21.49
CA LEU A 11 -25.68 44.08 20.15
C LEU A 11 -26.83 43.94 19.14
N PRO A 12 -26.95 44.86 18.17
CA PRO A 12 -27.96 44.75 17.13
C PRO A 12 -27.61 43.54 16.26
N PHE A 13 -28.53 42.59 16.20
CA PHE A 13 -28.49 41.50 15.24
C PHE A 13 -28.47 42.08 13.83
N ASP A 14 -27.36 41.89 13.13
CA ASP A 14 -27.28 42.01 11.68
C ASP A 14 -28.37 41.11 11.06
N GLN A 15 -29.26 41.71 10.27
CA GLN A 15 -30.16 40.94 9.43
C GLN A 15 -29.32 40.27 8.34
N PRO A 16 -29.38 38.93 8.19
CA PRO A 16 -28.66 38.25 7.12
C PRO A 16 -29.14 38.81 5.77
N SER A 17 -28.17 39.15 4.92
CA SER A 17 -28.41 39.64 3.57
C SER A 17 -29.33 38.69 2.80
N PRO A 18 -30.32 39.17 2.01
CA PRO A 18 -31.20 38.32 1.21
C PRO A 18 -30.46 37.51 0.11
N TYR A 19 -29.15 37.69 -0.02
CA TYR A 19 -28.27 36.90 -0.89
C TYR A 19 -27.53 35.77 -0.16
N GLU A 20 -27.66 35.63 1.16
CA GLU A 20 -27.25 34.43 1.90
C GLU A 20 -28.27 33.31 1.69
N ARG A 21 -28.56 32.96 0.43
CA ARG A 21 -28.98 31.59 0.16
C ARG A 21 -27.83 30.73 0.64
N ASN A 22 -28.12 29.79 1.54
CA ASN A 22 -27.26 28.69 1.93
C ASN A 22 -26.75 27.96 0.67
N VAL A 23 -25.73 28.51 0.02
CA VAL A 23 -24.90 27.80 -0.94
C VAL A 23 -24.18 26.79 -0.06
N SER A 24 -24.79 25.60 0.06
CA SER A 24 -24.16 24.44 0.67
C SER A 24 -22.72 24.42 0.17
N SER A 25 -21.75 24.43 1.08
CA SER A 25 -20.32 24.54 0.76
C SER A 25 -19.83 23.47 -0.24
N CYS A 26 -20.62 22.41 -0.46
CA CYS A 26 -20.44 21.46 -1.57
C CYS A 26 -20.60 22.04 -2.99
N SER A 27 -21.30 23.17 -3.18
CA SER A 27 -21.64 23.69 -4.51
C SER A 27 -20.44 24.15 -5.32
N TYR A 28 -19.37 24.64 -4.68
CA TYR A 28 -18.21 25.15 -5.43
C TYR A 28 -17.38 24.03 -6.06
N LEU A 29 -17.14 22.93 -5.33
CA LEU A 29 -16.40 21.78 -5.86
C LEU A 29 -17.16 21.09 -7.00
N GLU A 30 -18.49 21.08 -6.93
CA GLU A 30 -19.35 20.53 -7.99
C GLU A 30 -19.36 21.38 -9.27
N MET A 31 -18.95 22.65 -9.22
CA MET A 31 -18.88 23.53 -10.39
C MET A 31 -17.50 23.54 -11.07
N LEU A 32 -16.47 23.01 -10.41
CA LEU A 32 -15.13 22.93 -11.01
C LEU A 32 -15.11 21.93 -12.18
N PRO A 33 -14.35 22.18 -13.26
CA PRO A 33 -14.00 21.16 -14.25
C PRO A 33 -13.28 19.95 -13.64
N ASP A 34 -13.45 18.77 -14.22
CA ASP A 34 -12.89 17.50 -13.71
C ASP A 34 -11.37 17.59 -13.54
N GLU A 35 -10.67 18.23 -14.47
CA GLU A 35 -9.22 18.35 -14.47
C GLU A 35 -8.72 19.25 -13.32
N LEU A 36 -9.46 20.32 -13.01
CA LEU A 36 -9.12 21.20 -11.89
C LEU A 36 -9.43 20.53 -10.55
N LEU A 37 -10.58 19.87 -10.46
CA LEU A 37 -10.95 19.11 -9.29
C LEU A 37 -9.92 17.99 -9.00
N LEU A 38 -9.50 17.24 -10.02
CA LEU A 38 -8.47 16.21 -9.90
C LEU A 38 -7.16 16.80 -9.39
N LYS A 39 -6.68 17.92 -9.96
CA LYS A 39 -5.45 18.59 -9.51
C LYS A 39 -5.53 19.02 -8.05
N ILE A 40 -6.67 19.59 -7.63
CA ILE A 40 -6.89 20.00 -6.24
C ILE A 40 -6.87 18.79 -5.32
N LEU A 41 -7.59 17.72 -5.66
CA LEU A 41 -7.65 16.51 -4.85
C LEU A 41 -6.26 15.83 -4.74
N VAL A 42 -5.52 15.72 -5.85
CA VAL A 42 -4.15 15.20 -5.86
C VAL A 42 -3.24 16.07 -4.98
N TYR A 43 -3.33 17.39 -5.10
CA TYR A 43 -2.55 18.32 -4.29
C TYR A 43 -2.82 18.15 -2.79
N VAL A 44 -4.09 18.18 -2.39
CA VAL A 44 -4.51 17.99 -0.99
C VAL A 44 -4.05 16.63 -0.45
N MET A 45 -4.24 15.56 -1.22
CA MET A 45 -3.87 14.21 -0.81
C MET A 45 -2.37 13.98 -0.79
N THR A 46 -1.58 14.72 -1.58
CA THR A 46 -0.12 14.63 -1.61
C THR A 46 0.50 15.47 -0.49
N GLU A 47 0.11 16.74 -0.34
CA GLU A 47 0.70 17.64 0.65
C GLU A 47 0.31 17.30 2.09
N GLN A 48 -0.93 16.89 2.32
CA GLN A 48 -1.35 16.42 3.65
C GLN A 48 -0.98 14.95 3.88
N SER A 49 -0.22 14.34 2.97
CA SER A 49 0.32 13.00 3.17
C SER A 49 1.58 13.09 4.02
N PRO A 50 1.61 12.61 5.27
CA PRO A 50 2.86 12.37 6.00
C PRO A 50 3.70 11.24 5.38
N PHE A 51 3.39 10.85 4.14
CA PHE A 51 3.69 9.55 3.56
C PHE A 51 4.46 9.75 2.26
N SER A 52 5.77 9.94 2.39
CA SER A 52 6.68 9.60 1.30
C SER A 52 6.96 8.09 1.34
N LEU A 53 7.33 7.51 0.20
CA LEU A 53 7.71 6.10 0.10
C LEU A 53 8.85 5.76 1.07
N GLU A 54 9.74 6.71 1.32
CA GLU A 54 10.83 6.60 2.30
C GLU A 54 10.29 6.35 3.71
N ASN A 55 9.22 7.05 4.13
CA ASN A 55 8.66 6.91 5.46
C ASN A 55 8.04 5.52 5.70
N CYS A 56 7.35 4.92 4.72
CA CYS A 56 6.85 3.55 4.89
C CYS A 56 7.94 2.50 4.79
N ILE A 57 8.96 2.70 3.96
CA ILE A 57 10.15 1.86 3.97
C ILE A 57 10.82 1.93 5.35
N ASP A 58 10.95 3.12 5.94
CA ASP A 58 11.55 3.30 7.26
C ASP A 58 10.66 2.73 8.38
N CYS A 59 9.34 2.85 8.29
CA CYS A 59 8.42 2.21 9.24
C CYS A 59 8.43 0.67 9.10
N ALA A 60 8.60 0.14 7.89
CA ALA A 60 8.79 -1.28 7.64
C ALA A 60 10.14 -1.77 8.17
N ARG A 61 11.21 -0.99 7.95
CA ARG A 61 12.58 -1.22 8.44
C ARG A 61 12.74 -1.05 9.94
N THR A 62 11.89 -0.27 10.61
CA THR A 62 11.90 -0.10 12.08
C THR A 62 10.90 -1.02 12.76
N GLY A 63 10.12 -1.79 12.00
CA GLY A 63 9.11 -2.70 12.54
C GLY A 63 7.95 -1.95 13.23
N GLN A 64 7.93 -0.62 13.11
CA GLN A 64 6.95 0.24 13.75
C GLN A 64 5.58 0.16 13.08
N LEU A 65 5.51 -0.25 11.81
CA LEU A 65 4.23 -0.48 11.10
C LEU A 65 3.30 -1.43 11.86
N PHE A 66 3.84 -2.40 12.61
CA PHE A 66 3.05 -3.39 13.35
C PHE A 66 3.09 -3.23 14.88
N ARG A 67 3.99 -2.38 15.42
CA ARG A 67 4.15 -2.23 16.89
C ARG A 67 3.88 -0.83 17.43
N SER A 68 4.10 0.23 16.65
CA SER A 68 3.61 1.54 17.06
C SER A 68 2.14 1.61 16.68
N ALA A 69 1.28 1.22 17.62
CA ALA A 69 -0.15 1.45 17.52
C ALA A 69 -0.46 2.91 17.14
N VAL A 70 0.42 3.86 17.50
CA VAL A 70 0.31 5.27 17.15
C VAL A 70 0.49 5.50 15.64
N TYR A 71 1.55 4.98 15.01
CA TYR A 71 1.78 5.17 13.57
C TYR A 71 0.80 4.39 12.69
N SER A 72 0.46 3.15 13.05
CA SER A 72 -0.58 2.38 12.34
C SER A 72 -1.96 3.04 12.47
N ARG A 73 -2.31 3.58 13.65
CA ARG A 73 -3.58 4.30 13.84
C ARG A 73 -3.61 5.62 13.10
N LEU A 74 -2.52 6.38 13.09
CA LEU A 74 -2.44 7.65 12.35
C LEU A 74 -2.46 7.41 10.83
N TRP A 75 -1.77 6.38 10.33
CA TRP A 75 -1.82 5.94 8.93
C TRP A 75 -3.25 5.59 8.51
N HIS A 76 -3.89 4.70 9.26
CA HIS A 76 -5.29 4.34 9.03
C HIS A 76 -6.17 5.57 9.11
N LYS A 77 -5.95 6.50 10.05
CA LYS A 77 -6.80 7.68 10.20
C LYS A 77 -6.74 8.60 8.99
N THR A 78 -5.56 8.99 8.49
CA THR A 78 -5.48 9.89 7.32
C THR A 78 -5.97 9.21 6.04
N HIS A 79 -5.56 7.97 5.76
CA HIS A 79 -6.09 7.21 4.62
C HIS A 79 -7.61 7.04 4.71
N LEU A 80 -8.12 6.72 5.90
CA LEU A 80 -9.55 6.59 6.14
C LEU A 80 -10.28 7.92 6.01
N THR A 81 -9.70 9.03 6.47
CA THR A 81 -10.29 10.36 6.32
C THR A 81 -10.36 10.77 4.85
N ASP A 82 -9.27 10.60 4.08
CA ASP A 82 -9.26 10.87 2.64
C ASP A 82 -10.25 9.96 1.92
N TRP A 83 -10.28 8.67 2.28
CA TRP A 83 -11.23 7.69 1.74
C TRP A 83 -12.68 8.05 2.04
N ILE A 84 -12.99 8.41 3.29
CA ILE A 84 -14.33 8.86 3.71
C ILE A 84 -14.71 10.13 2.96
N LEU A 85 -13.81 11.11 2.85
CA LEU A 85 -14.04 12.36 2.13
C LEU A 85 -14.48 12.08 0.68
N ILE A 86 -13.74 11.23 -0.03
CA ILE A 86 -14.07 10.87 -1.42
C ILE A 86 -15.39 10.08 -1.51
N ASN A 87 -15.64 9.15 -0.58
CA ASN A 87 -16.79 8.26 -0.71
C ASN A 87 -18.10 8.86 -0.18
N THR A 88 -18.05 9.84 0.72
CA THR A 88 -19.22 10.55 1.27
C THR A 88 -19.70 11.73 0.43
N THR A 89 -18.96 12.09 -0.62
CA THR A 89 -19.35 13.16 -1.57
C THR A 89 -20.20 12.62 -2.74
N CYS A 90 -20.55 13.49 -3.69
CA CYS A 90 -21.36 13.12 -4.85
C CYS A 90 -20.62 12.14 -5.79
N ARG A 91 -21.37 11.44 -6.68
CA ARG A 91 -20.82 10.38 -7.54
C ARG A 91 -19.65 10.83 -8.41
N ARG A 92 -19.70 12.06 -8.90
CA ARG A 92 -18.65 12.67 -9.74
C ARG A 92 -17.36 12.85 -8.96
N ILE A 93 -17.43 13.51 -7.79
CA ILE A 93 -16.28 13.70 -6.91
C ILE A 93 -15.71 12.35 -6.47
N ARG A 94 -16.56 11.35 -6.21
CA ARG A 94 -16.13 10.01 -5.87
C ARG A 94 -15.25 9.37 -6.95
N HIS A 95 -15.68 9.43 -8.21
CA HIS A 95 -14.93 8.84 -9.33
C HIS A 95 -13.56 9.50 -9.52
N ILE A 96 -13.54 10.84 -9.55
CA ILE A 96 -12.30 11.63 -9.69
C ILE A 96 -11.41 11.47 -8.46
N GLY A 97 -12.02 11.38 -7.28
CA GLY A 97 -11.32 11.19 -6.02
C GLY A 97 -10.68 9.82 -5.91
N TRP A 98 -11.23 8.76 -6.50
CA TRP A 98 -10.55 7.46 -6.56
C TRP A 98 -9.25 7.55 -7.36
N GLU A 99 -9.27 8.21 -8.51
CA GLU A 99 -8.05 8.48 -9.29
C GLU A 99 -7.05 9.28 -8.47
N ALA A 100 -7.47 10.40 -7.86
CA ALA A 100 -6.61 11.22 -7.01
C ALA A 100 -5.98 10.41 -5.87
N PHE A 101 -6.79 9.59 -5.19
CA PHE A 101 -6.35 8.78 -4.06
C PHE A 101 -5.32 7.74 -4.47
N PHE A 102 -5.62 6.90 -5.47
CA PHE A 102 -4.73 5.81 -5.86
C PHE A 102 -3.47 6.28 -6.57
N THR A 103 -3.50 7.43 -7.24
CA THR A 103 -2.30 8.03 -7.83
C THR A 103 -1.40 8.72 -6.82
N SER A 104 -1.93 9.14 -5.67
CA SER A 104 -1.19 9.92 -4.66
C SER A 104 -0.80 9.10 -3.43
N LYS A 105 -1.50 7.98 -3.16
CA LYS A 105 -1.29 7.15 -1.97
C LYS A 105 -0.69 5.80 -2.34
N THR A 106 0.23 5.35 -1.50
CA THR A 106 0.73 3.97 -1.58
C THR A 106 -0.34 3.03 -1.04
N VAL A 107 -0.63 1.99 -1.82
CA VAL A 107 -1.57 0.94 -1.42
C VAL A 107 -0.80 -0.16 -0.71
N PHE A 108 -1.29 -0.52 0.47
CA PHE A 108 -0.81 -1.67 1.22
C PHE A 108 -1.75 -2.85 0.98
N THR A 109 -1.19 -4.00 0.63
CA THR A 109 -1.97 -5.22 0.40
C THR A 109 -1.24 -6.43 0.95
N SER A 110 -1.98 -7.45 1.39
CA SER A 110 -1.38 -8.76 1.65
C SER A 110 -1.22 -9.53 0.35
N GLN A 111 -0.27 -10.46 0.32
CA GLN A 111 -0.06 -11.31 -0.83
C GLN A 111 -1.32 -12.13 -1.19
N SER A 112 -2.11 -12.54 -0.19
CA SER A 112 -3.38 -13.25 -0.38
C SER A 112 -4.51 -12.34 -0.90
N LEU A 113 -4.52 -11.07 -0.49
CA LEU A 113 -5.50 -10.11 -0.96
C LEU A 113 -5.24 -9.74 -2.42
N GLY A 114 -3.98 -9.71 -2.86
CA GLY A 114 -3.62 -9.50 -4.27
C GLY A 114 -4.31 -10.48 -5.21
N THR A 115 -4.38 -11.76 -4.85
CA THR A 115 -5.12 -12.76 -5.63
C THR A 115 -6.64 -12.54 -5.60
N LYS A 116 -7.20 -12.10 -4.47
CA LYS A 116 -8.63 -11.82 -4.35
C LYS A 116 -9.07 -10.60 -5.18
N LEU A 117 -8.19 -9.60 -5.29
CA LEU A 117 -8.41 -8.46 -6.17
C LEU A 117 -8.59 -8.97 -7.62
N ILE A 118 -7.63 -9.76 -8.13
CA ILE A 118 -7.69 -10.27 -9.51
C ILE A 118 -8.95 -11.14 -9.76
N VAL A 119 -9.30 -12.02 -8.82
CA VAL A 119 -10.33 -13.06 -9.07
C VAL A 119 -11.76 -12.51 -8.89
N SER A 120 -11.95 -11.30 -8.38
CA SER A 120 -13.28 -10.72 -8.11
C SER A 120 -14.19 -11.70 -7.34
N GLU A 121 -13.64 -12.39 -6.34
CA GLU A 121 -14.45 -13.26 -5.48
C GLU A 121 -15.43 -12.41 -4.67
N ASP A 122 -16.60 -12.99 -4.38
CA ASP A 122 -17.68 -12.33 -3.65
C ASP A 122 -17.32 -12.05 -2.19
N GLU A 123 -16.56 -10.97 -1.97
CA GLU A 123 -16.33 -10.42 -0.64
C GLU A 123 -17.63 -9.77 -0.12
N PRO A 124 -18.20 -10.26 1.00
CA PRO A 124 -19.43 -9.74 1.55
C PRO A 124 -19.24 -8.28 2.00
N GLY A 125 -20.12 -7.38 1.52
CA GLY A 125 -20.16 -5.98 1.97
C GLY A 125 -19.97 -4.91 0.87
N TRP A 126 -19.61 -5.30 -0.35
CA TRP A 126 -19.54 -4.38 -1.49
C TRP A 126 -20.77 -4.53 -2.38
N SER A 127 -21.33 -3.41 -2.87
CA SER A 127 -22.43 -3.52 -3.83
C SER A 127 -21.89 -4.06 -5.17
N PRO A 128 -22.56 -5.05 -5.79
CA PRO A 128 -22.10 -5.66 -7.04
C PRO A 128 -21.87 -4.63 -8.17
N ALA A 129 -22.62 -3.52 -8.17
CA ALA A 129 -22.53 -2.48 -9.19
C ALA A 129 -21.33 -1.54 -9.03
N SER A 130 -20.81 -1.36 -7.80
CA SER A 130 -19.66 -0.46 -7.55
C SER A 130 -18.31 -1.17 -7.62
N ARG A 131 -18.31 -2.51 -7.46
CA ARG A 131 -17.10 -3.33 -7.42
C ARG A 131 -16.27 -3.27 -8.72
N PRO A 132 -16.83 -3.35 -9.95
CA PRO A 132 -16.03 -3.34 -11.17
C PRO A 132 -15.34 -2.00 -11.42
N LEU A 133 -16.05 -0.89 -11.18
CA LEU A 133 -15.51 0.45 -11.36
C LEU A 133 -14.39 0.75 -10.35
N PHE A 134 -14.59 0.34 -9.10
CA PHE A 134 -13.57 0.45 -8.07
C PHE A 134 -12.34 -0.40 -8.41
N HIS A 135 -12.55 -1.65 -8.84
CA HIS A 135 -11.47 -2.55 -9.16
C HIS A 135 -10.65 -2.08 -10.37
N ALA A 136 -11.32 -1.63 -11.44
CA ALA A 136 -10.66 -1.01 -12.58
C ALA A 136 -9.84 0.22 -12.15
N SER A 137 -10.44 1.11 -11.35
CA SER A 137 -9.74 2.30 -10.83
C SER A 137 -8.52 1.95 -9.99
N LEU A 138 -8.60 0.93 -9.14
CA LEU A 138 -7.47 0.46 -8.34
C LEU A 138 -6.33 -0.04 -9.24
N LEU A 139 -6.64 -0.89 -10.21
CA LEU A 139 -5.65 -1.44 -11.13
C LEU A 139 -5.02 -0.36 -12.03
N ASP A 140 -5.82 0.62 -12.45
CA ASP A 140 -5.36 1.65 -13.37
C ASP A 140 -4.59 2.77 -12.68
N TYR A 141 -4.93 3.14 -11.45
CA TYR A 141 -4.38 4.35 -10.85
C TYR A 141 -3.29 4.10 -9.80
N VAL A 142 -3.17 2.89 -9.25
CA VAL A 142 -2.13 2.58 -8.27
C VAL A 142 -0.74 2.69 -8.88
N ARG A 143 0.08 3.57 -8.29
CA ARG A 143 1.48 3.79 -8.69
C ARG A 143 2.48 3.18 -7.72
N ASP A 144 2.14 3.15 -6.44
CA ASP A 144 3.03 2.68 -5.38
C ASP A 144 2.32 1.58 -4.58
N LEU A 145 2.94 0.40 -4.53
CA LEU A 145 2.37 -0.78 -3.88
C LEU A 145 3.32 -1.35 -2.84
N VAL A 146 2.81 -1.64 -1.65
CA VAL A 146 3.49 -2.41 -0.62
C VAL A 146 2.77 -3.73 -0.43
N ILE A 147 3.48 -4.83 -0.65
CA ILE A 147 2.96 -6.18 -0.41
C ILE A 147 3.54 -6.66 0.92
N ALA A 148 2.68 -6.90 1.92
CA ALA A 148 3.10 -7.43 3.22
C ALA A 148 1.98 -8.18 3.96
N PRO A 149 2.29 -9.25 4.70
CA PRO A 149 3.57 -9.96 4.71
C PRO A 149 3.77 -10.76 3.41
N VAL A 150 4.99 -10.79 2.88
CA VAL A 150 5.38 -11.71 1.79
C VAL A 150 5.96 -12.97 2.40
N ASN A 151 5.30 -14.10 2.18
CA ASN A 151 5.78 -15.38 2.69
C ASN A 151 6.79 -16.00 1.72
N VAL A 152 8.08 -15.79 1.99
CA VAL A 152 9.19 -16.37 1.21
C VAL A 152 9.28 -17.90 1.26
N GLN A 153 8.54 -18.56 2.16
CA GLN A 153 8.47 -20.02 2.17
C GLN A 153 7.42 -20.57 1.19
N SER A 154 6.51 -19.72 0.70
CA SER A 154 5.43 -20.12 -0.20
C SER A 154 5.82 -19.81 -1.65
N ALA A 155 6.49 -20.76 -2.30
CA ALA A 155 6.86 -20.64 -3.70
C ALA A 155 5.63 -20.39 -4.61
N SER A 156 4.48 -20.98 -4.29
CA SER A 156 3.23 -20.77 -5.04
C SER A 156 2.78 -19.31 -5.05
N ASP A 157 2.98 -18.58 -3.95
CA ASP A 157 2.52 -17.20 -3.87
C ASP A 157 3.45 -16.28 -4.67
N PHE A 158 4.75 -16.60 -4.73
CA PHE A 158 5.70 -15.94 -5.64
C PHE A 158 5.43 -16.27 -7.11
N ALA A 159 4.98 -17.48 -7.41
CA ALA A 159 4.61 -17.87 -8.76
C ALA A 159 3.46 -17.00 -9.29
N LYS A 160 2.52 -16.55 -8.46
CA LYS A 160 1.41 -15.69 -8.91
C LYS A 160 1.79 -14.21 -9.02
N MET A 161 2.92 -13.82 -8.43
CA MET A 161 3.33 -12.41 -8.33
C MET A 161 3.52 -11.69 -9.67
N PRO A 162 4.10 -12.29 -10.73
CA PRO A 162 4.22 -11.62 -12.03
C PRO A 162 2.87 -11.18 -12.59
N GLN A 163 1.88 -12.08 -12.58
CA GLN A 163 0.53 -11.80 -13.08
C GLN A 163 -0.15 -10.70 -12.24
N PHE A 164 0.02 -10.76 -10.91
CA PHE A 164 -0.50 -9.74 -10.01
C PHE A 164 0.12 -8.37 -10.24
N LEU A 165 1.44 -8.28 -10.43
CA LEU A 165 2.08 -6.98 -10.70
C LEU A 165 1.72 -6.44 -12.08
N GLN A 166 1.47 -7.32 -13.06
CA GLN A 166 1.05 -6.93 -14.41
C GLN A 166 -0.39 -6.41 -14.48
N SER A 167 -1.26 -6.74 -13.52
CA SER A 167 -2.62 -6.20 -13.52
C SER A 167 -2.66 -4.70 -13.24
N PHE A 168 -1.57 -4.11 -12.74
CA PHE A 168 -1.48 -2.67 -12.48
C PHE A 168 -0.80 -1.94 -13.65
N SER A 169 -1.60 -1.24 -14.46
CA SER A 169 -1.11 -0.61 -15.70
C SER A 169 -0.14 0.55 -15.46
N ASN A 170 -0.27 1.25 -14.32
CA ASN A 170 0.54 2.41 -13.96
C ASN A 170 1.47 2.19 -12.76
N LEU A 171 1.74 0.94 -12.37
CA LEU A 171 2.61 0.64 -11.23
C LEU A 171 4.05 1.09 -11.49
N ARG A 172 4.56 1.98 -10.64
CA ARG A 172 5.91 2.56 -10.69
C ARG A 172 6.83 1.96 -9.67
N THR A 173 6.35 1.78 -8.44
CA THR A 173 7.15 1.21 -7.35
C THR A 173 6.40 0.05 -6.69
N CYS A 174 7.15 -0.99 -6.33
CA CYS A 174 6.63 -2.10 -5.55
C CYS A 174 7.64 -2.47 -4.46
N THR A 175 7.19 -2.44 -3.20
CA THR A 175 7.99 -2.90 -2.06
C THR A 175 7.43 -4.23 -1.56
N LEU A 176 8.27 -5.27 -1.60
CA LEU A 176 7.97 -6.57 -1.00
C LEU A 176 8.51 -6.59 0.43
N GLN A 177 7.61 -6.57 1.41
CA GLN A 177 8.00 -6.67 2.80
C GLN A 177 8.01 -8.14 3.24
N ILE A 178 9.22 -8.65 3.45
CA ILE A 178 9.47 -9.99 3.94
C ILE A 178 9.27 -10.00 5.46
N SER A 179 8.36 -10.86 5.94
CA SER A 179 8.07 -11.06 7.35
C SER A 179 7.60 -12.49 7.63
N TYR A 180 7.61 -12.88 8.91
CA TYR A 180 7.13 -14.19 9.35
C TYR A 180 5.61 -14.30 9.24
N ARG A 181 5.09 -15.53 9.13
CA ARG A 181 3.67 -15.76 9.35
C ARG A 181 3.34 -15.48 10.81
N GLN A 182 2.23 -14.79 11.04
CA GLN A 182 1.66 -14.60 12.37
C GLN A 182 1.24 -15.98 12.89
N GLY A 183 2.12 -16.64 13.65
CA GLY A 183 1.97 -18.03 14.08
C GLY A 183 3.29 -18.81 14.14
N ASP A 184 4.30 -18.39 13.39
CA ASP A 184 5.67 -18.91 13.58
C ASP A 184 6.17 -18.39 14.93
N SER A 185 6.28 -19.28 15.93
CA SER A 185 6.80 -18.85 17.23
C SER A 185 8.24 -18.36 17.03
N ILE A 186 8.61 -17.30 17.75
CA ILE A 186 9.99 -16.80 17.78
C ILE A 186 10.97 -17.94 18.15
N ASP A 187 10.49 -18.91 18.93
CA ASP A 187 11.29 -20.07 19.36
C ASP A 187 11.49 -21.09 18.23
N TYR A 188 10.49 -21.30 17.35
CA TYR A 188 10.63 -22.12 16.14
C TYR A 188 11.74 -21.58 15.20
N VAL A 189 11.84 -20.26 15.11
CA VAL A 189 12.88 -19.58 14.31
C VAL A 189 14.26 -19.72 14.96
N LYS A 190 14.34 -19.65 16.29
CA LYS A 190 15.60 -19.84 17.03
C LYS A 190 16.13 -21.28 16.88
N ASP A 191 15.26 -22.28 16.89
CA ASP A 191 15.66 -23.69 16.71
C ASP A 191 16.26 -23.96 15.33
N ARG A 192 15.75 -23.31 14.27
CA ARG A 192 16.37 -23.39 12.94
C ARG A 192 17.76 -22.75 12.86
N ARG A 193 18.08 -21.74 13.69
CA ARG A 193 19.46 -21.20 13.77
C ARG A 193 20.45 -22.27 14.25
N LEU A 194 20.02 -23.12 15.18
CA LEU A 194 20.88 -24.18 15.72
C LEU A 194 21.17 -25.26 14.68
N LEU A 195 20.18 -25.57 13.83
CA LEU A 195 20.36 -26.50 12.70
C LEU A 195 21.23 -25.92 11.57
N GLY A 196 21.15 -24.60 11.33
CA GLY A 196 21.92 -23.92 10.27
C GLY A 196 23.41 -23.74 10.57
N LYS A 197 23.86 -23.82 11.83
CA LYS A 197 25.28 -23.69 12.19
C LYS A 197 26.14 -24.89 11.78
N ASN A 198 25.55 -26.06 11.53
CA ASN A 198 26.28 -27.29 11.20
C ASN A 198 26.31 -27.60 9.69
N THR A 199 25.56 -26.88 8.88
CA THR A 199 25.77 -26.92 7.42
C THR A 199 26.84 -25.89 7.11
N SER A 200 28.10 -26.35 7.07
CA SER A 200 29.25 -25.60 6.58
C SER A 200 28.79 -24.73 5.43
N ALA A 201 28.67 -23.43 5.70
CA ALA A 201 28.33 -22.44 4.71
C ALA A 201 29.42 -22.53 3.65
N ARG A 202 29.17 -23.31 2.59
CA ARG A 202 29.81 -23.13 1.29
C ARG A 202 29.52 -21.68 1.00
N ARG A 203 30.55 -20.85 1.23
CA ARG A 203 30.52 -19.43 0.96
C ARG A 203 30.18 -19.34 -0.53
N PHE A 204 28.93 -19.06 -0.84
CA PHE A 204 28.55 -18.48 -2.12
C PHE A 204 29.03 -17.01 -2.08
N SER A 205 30.33 -16.82 -1.86
CA SER A 205 31.00 -15.52 -1.81
C SER A 205 31.44 -15.06 -3.20
N GLY A 206 30.84 -15.60 -4.26
CA GLY A 206 31.32 -15.42 -5.64
C GLY A 206 30.42 -14.56 -6.53
N MET A 207 29.16 -14.32 -6.18
CA MET A 207 28.25 -13.53 -6.99
C MET A 207 27.55 -12.49 -6.12
N GLY A 208 28.22 -11.36 -5.93
CA GLY A 208 27.66 -10.18 -5.27
C GLY A 208 26.61 -9.48 -6.13
N MET A 209 25.63 -10.21 -6.68
CA MET A 209 24.46 -9.60 -7.27
C MET A 209 23.45 -9.28 -6.17
N ASN A 210 22.97 -8.04 -6.17
CA ASN A 210 21.92 -7.59 -5.28
C ASN A 210 20.68 -8.46 -5.51
N THR A 211 20.26 -9.27 -4.52
CA THR A 211 19.11 -10.19 -4.60
C THR A 211 17.83 -9.51 -5.12
N THR A 212 17.67 -8.20 -4.84
CA THR A 212 16.56 -7.38 -5.37
C THR A 212 16.63 -7.23 -6.89
N GLN A 213 17.81 -6.94 -7.43
CA GLN A 213 18.03 -6.82 -8.88
C GLN A 213 17.78 -8.14 -9.58
N GLU A 214 18.20 -9.24 -8.96
CA GLU A 214 18.10 -10.56 -9.55
C GLU A 214 16.66 -11.11 -9.51
N LEU A 215 15.90 -10.81 -8.45
CA LEU A 215 14.46 -10.99 -8.43
C LEU A 215 13.77 -10.14 -9.50
N LYS A 216 14.11 -8.85 -9.61
CA LYS A 216 13.56 -7.95 -10.64
C LYS A 216 13.83 -8.48 -12.05
N ARG A 217 15.05 -8.96 -12.34
CA ARG A 217 15.41 -9.54 -13.64
C ARG A 217 14.50 -10.71 -14.02
N ARG A 218 14.25 -11.62 -13.08
CA ARG A 218 13.35 -12.77 -13.29
C ARG A 218 11.90 -12.35 -13.48
N LEU A 219 11.39 -11.42 -12.67
CA LEU A 219 10.03 -10.90 -12.82
C LEU A 219 9.84 -10.21 -14.19
N VAL A 220 10.85 -9.46 -14.65
CA VAL A 220 10.87 -8.86 -15.98
C VAL A 220 10.82 -9.92 -17.08
N ALA A 221 11.56 -11.01 -16.95
CA ALA A 221 11.51 -12.12 -17.90
C ALA A 221 10.13 -12.79 -17.95
N LEU A 222 9.36 -12.70 -16.86
CA LEU A 222 7.97 -13.17 -16.77
C LEU A 222 6.92 -12.12 -17.18
N GLY A 223 7.35 -11.00 -17.78
CA GLY A 223 6.47 -9.97 -18.34
C GLY A 223 6.20 -8.76 -17.44
N VAL A 224 6.76 -8.70 -16.23
CA VAL A 224 6.63 -7.50 -15.38
C VAL A 224 7.38 -6.33 -16.01
N SER A 225 6.83 -5.12 -15.89
CA SER A 225 7.42 -3.91 -16.47
C SER A 225 8.87 -3.70 -16.02
N LYS A 226 9.78 -3.52 -16.99
CA LYS A 226 11.19 -3.14 -16.74
C LYS A 226 11.33 -1.83 -15.96
N LYS A 227 10.34 -0.94 -16.10
CA LYS A 227 10.28 0.37 -15.46
C LYS A 227 9.90 0.29 -13.97
N LEU A 228 9.36 -0.84 -13.51
CA LEU A 228 8.99 -1.03 -12.12
C LEU A 228 10.23 -0.94 -11.21
N ASP A 229 10.22 -0.03 -10.26
CA ASP A 229 11.20 0.02 -9.17
C ASP A 229 10.80 -0.97 -8.08
N LEU A 230 11.49 -2.12 -8.06
CA LEU A 230 11.24 -3.18 -7.10
C LEU A 230 12.17 -3.01 -5.90
N LYS A 231 11.60 -3.00 -4.70
CA LYS A 231 12.32 -2.89 -3.43
C LYS A 231 12.03 -4.11 -2.56
N LEU A 232 13.05 -4.61 -1.88
CA LEU A 232 12.89 -5.59 -0.81
C LEU A 232 13.04 -4.88 0.53
N ALA A 233 12.06 -5.06 1.41
CA ALA A 233 12.12 -4.60 2.79
C ALA A 233 12.04 -5.81 3.72
N VAL A 234 12.85 -5.80 4.78
CA VAL A 234 12.92 -6.90 5.74
C VAL A 234 12.50 -6.32 7.08
N CYS A 235 11.56 -6.98 7.75
CA CYS A 235 11.12 -6.51 9.06
C CYS A 235 12.29 -6.64 10.06
N PRO A 236 12.69 -5.59 10.79
CA PRO A 236 13.93 -5.59 11.60
C PRO A 236 13.93 -6.54 12.78
N HIS A 237 12.75 -7.02 13.20
CA HIS A 237 12.65 -8.04 14.23
C HIS A 237 13.02 -9.44 13.69
N LEU A 238 13.20 -9.59 12.38
CA LEU A 238 14.06 -10.63 11.83
C LEU A 238 15.49 -10.26 12.22
N ASP A 239 15.87 -10.64 13.43
CA ASP A 239 17.23 -10.64 13.95
C ASP A 239 18.19 -11.51 13.10
N MET A 240 17.68 -12.11 12.01
CA MET A 240 18.44 -12.86 11.03
C MET A 240 19.16 -11.90 10.10
N THR A 241 20.45 -12.14 9.91
CA THR A 241 21.26 -11.45 8.93
C THR A 241 20.56 -11.48 7.57
N THR A 242 20.67 -10.39 6.82
CA THR A 242 20.20 -10.23 5.44
C THR A 242 20.38 -11.50 4.60
N SER A 243 21.51 -12.18 4.80
CA SER A 243 21.84 -13.44 4.16
C SER A 243 20.81 -14.58 4.30
N TRP A 244 20.02 -14.69 5.37
CA TRP A 244 19.10 -15.83 5.53
C TRP A 244 17.93 -15.78 4.54
N TYR A 245 17.29 -14.62 4.38
CA TYR A 245 16.18 -14.51 3.43
C TYR A 245 16.70 -14.53 1.99
N GLU A 246 17.89 -13.96 1.73
CA GLU A 246 18.56 -14.05 0.43
C GLU A 246 18.77 -15.52 0.06
N ASN A 247 19.28 -16.33 1.00
CA ASN A 247 19.40 -17.78 0.83
C ASN A 247 18.06 -18.46 0.53
N ILE A 248 16.95 -18.04 1.15
CA ILE A 248 15.63 -18.62 0.84
C ILE A 248 15.15 -18.23 -0.55
N LEU A 249 15.29 -16.95 -0.92
CA LEU A 249 14.95 -16.49 -2.25
C LEU A 249 15.76 -17.26 -3.30
N GLU A 250 17.06 -17.38 -3.11
CA GLU A 250 17.96 -18.09 -4.01
C GLU A 250 17.70 -19.60 -4.09
N ARG A 251 17.38 -20.26 -2.97
CA ARG A 251 17.19 -21.72 -2.96
C ARG A 251 15.80 -22.16 -3.35
N ASN A 252 14.78 -21.39 -3.00
CA ASN A 252 13.38 -21.84 -3.12
C ASN A 252 12.62 -21.06 -4.18
N ILE A 253 12.85 -19.75 -4.31
CA ILE A 253 12.06 -18.89 -5.18
C ILE A 253 12.68 -18.79 -6.57
N PHE A 254 13.99 -18.54 -6.68
CA PHE A 254 14.66 -18.34 -7.97
C PHE A 254 14.58 -19.56 -8.89
N PRO A 255 14.82 -20.81 -8.44
CA PRO A 255 14.72 -21.97 -9.32
C PRO A 255 13.30 -22.16 -9.87
N MET A 256 12.28 -21.84 -9.07
CA MET A 256 10.88 -21.92 -9.49
C MET A 256 10.53 -20.83 -10.51
N LEU A 257 11.05 -19.62 -10.33
CA LEU A 257 10.91 -18.56 -11.33
C LEU A 257 11.67 -18.90 -12.63
N ASP A 258 12.87 -19.47 -12.53
CA ASP A 258 13.65 -19.93 -13.70
C ASP A 258 12.89 -20.99 -14.50
N LEU A 259 12.34 -21.99 -13.83
CA LEU A 259 11.48 -22.99 -14.48
C LEU A 259 10.28 -22.36 -15.19
N ARG A 260 9.64 -21.35 -14.60
CA ARG A 260 8.53 -20.64 -15.27
C ARG A 260 9.00 -19.82 -16.47
N ILE A 261 10.19 -19.24 -16.41
CA ILE A 261 10.78 -18.50 -17.54
C ILE A 261 11.04 -19.47 -18.69
N GLU A 262 11.63 -20.64 -18.39
CA GLU A 262 11.85 -21.71 -19.38
C GLU A 262 10.53 -22.15 -20.01
N LEU A 263 9.52 -22.46 -19.19
CA LEU A 263 8.20 -22.87 -19.69
C LEU A 263 7.49 -21.79 -20.50
N ALA A 264 7.68 -20.50 -20.21
CA ALA A 264 7.10 -19.41 -20.98
C ALA A 264 7.82 -19.16 -22.31
N SER A 265 9.00 -19.74 -22.51
CA SER A 265 9.81 -19.61 -23.73
C SER A 265 9.63 -20.76 -24.73
N MET A 266 8.96 -21.84 -24.32
CA MET A 266 8.58 -22.98 -25.17
C MET A 266 7.28 -22.69 -25.92
#